data_AF-A0A0F9AV40-F1
#
_entry.id   AF-A0A0F9AV40-F1
#
_cell.length_a   1.000
_cell.length_b   1.000
_cell.length_c   1.000
_cell.angle_alpha   90.00
_cell.angle_beta   90.00
_cell.angle_gamma   90.00
#
_symmetry.space_group_name_H-M   'P 1'
#
loop_
_entity.id
_entity.type
_entity.pdbx_description
1 polymer ?
#
loop_
_entity_poly.entity_id
_entity_poly.type
_entity_poly.pdbx_seq_one_letter_code
_entity_poly.pdbx_strand_id
1 'polypeptide(L)' 'MIQVPPEGSLDSKIVIVGEAPGRTEEREGRPFVGMAGEHLDRMLHIA' A
#
# COMPACT_ATOMS: atom_id res chain seq x y z
N MET A 1 2.00 17.06 -5.29
CA MET A 1 1.46 16.02 -4.39
C MET A 1 0.36 15.31 -5.14
N ILE A 2 0.64 14.09 -5.60
CA ILE A 2 -0.40 13.23 -6.15
C ILE A 2 -1.04 12.51 -4.96
N GLN A 3 -2.36 12.56 -4.87
CA GLN A 3 -3.07 11.85 -3.82
C GLN A 3 -3.18 10.37 -4.22
N VAL A 4 -2.68 9.49 -3.36
CA VAL A 4 -2.88 8.04 -3.49
C VAL A 4 -4.03 7.64 -2.56
N PRO A 5 -5.17 7.18 -3.10
CA PRO A 5 -6.29 6.74 -2.27
C PRO A 5 -5.94 5.45 -1.51
N PRO A 6 -6.55 5.23 -0.34
CA PRO A 6 -6.44 3.94 0.34
C PRO A 6 -7.09 2.82 -0.48
N GLU A 7 -6.58 1.61 -0.36
CA GLU A 7 -7.08 0.40 -1.04
C GLU A 7 -7.26 -0.73 -0.02
N GLY A 8 -8.33 -1.52 -0.15
CA GLY A 8 -8.63 -2.65 0.74
C GLY A 8 -10.13 -2.88 0.93
N SER A 9 -10.48 -3.93 1.68
CA SER A 9 -11.87 -4.23 2.04
C SER A 9 -12.35 -3.33 3.18
N LEU A 10 -13.57 -2.79 3.07
CA LEU A 10 -14.23 -2.03 4.13
C LEU A 10 -14.55 -2.88 5.37
N ASP A 11 -14.62 -4.20 5.21
CA ASP A 11 -14.89 -5.15 6.30
C ASP A 11 -13.59 -5.66 6.97
N SER A 12 -12.43 -5.10 6.60
CA SER A 12 -11.15 -5.49 7.17
C SER A 12 -11.07 -5.13 8.65
N LYS A 13 -10.63 -6.08 9.48
CA LYS A 13 -10.41 -5.86 10.93
C LYS A 13 -9.10 -5.12 11.23
N ILE A 14 -8.24 -4.98 10.24
CA ILE A 14 -6.89 -4.42 10.34
C ILE A 14 -6.74 -3.38 9.23
N VAL A 15 -6.09 -2.26 9.57
CA VAL A 15 -5.68 -1.22 8.64
C VAL A 15 -4.17 -1.09 8.71
N ILE A 16 -3.51 -0.98 7.56
CA ILE A 16 -2.06 -0.73 7.47
C ILE A 16 -1.86 0.73 7.05
N VAL A 17 -1.02 1.45 7.79
CA VAL A 17 -0.72 2.87 7.56
C VAL A 17 0.78 3.01 7.32
N GLY A 18 1.15 3.54 6.15
CA GLY A 18 2.52 3.90 5.80
C GLY A 18 2.84 5.36 6.15
N GLU A 19 4.07 5.80 5.88
CA GLU A 19 4.50 7.18 6.12
C GLU A 19 3.93 8.16 5.07
N ALA A 20 4.29 7.95 3.80
CA ALA A 20 3.84 8.74 2.66
C ALA A 20 3.95 7.91 1.36
N PRO A 21 3.21 8.26 0.30
CA PRO A 21 3.38 7.63 -1.01
C PRO A 21 4.80 7.81 -1.55
N GLY A 22 5.42 6.74 -2.04
CA GLY A 22 6.65 6.79 -2.80
C GLY A 22 6.42 7.04 -4.28
N ARG A 23 7.51 7.08 -5.07
CA ARG A 23 7.45 7.36 -6.51
C ARG A 23 6.58 6.36 -7.29
N THR A 24 6.65 5.07 -6.93
CA THR A 24 5.88 4.04 -7.61
C THR A 24 4.40 4.18 -7.27
N GLU A 25 4.07 4.40 -6.00
CA GLU A 25 2.69 4.62 -5.54
C GLU A 25 2.09 5.87 -6.19
N GLU A 26 2.82 6.98 -6.27
CA GLU A 26 2.35 8.19 -6.95
C GLU A 26 2.12 7.96 -8.45
N ARG A 27 2.97 7.15 -9.10
CA ARG A 27 2.84 6.85 -10.53
C ARG A 27 1.66 5.94 -10.83
N GLU A 28 1.48 4.90 -10.03
CA GLU A 28 0.42 3.89 -10.21
C GLU A 28 -0.91 4.32 -9.57
N GLY A 29 -0.91 5.32 -8.69
CA GLY A 29 -2.09 5.78 -7.95
C GLY A 29 -2.60 4.76 -6.93
N ARG A 30 -1.74 3.85 -6.46
CA ARG A 30 -2.10 2.75 -5.55
C ARG A 30 -1.12 2.65 -4.38
N PRO A 31 -1.57 2.36 -3.16
CA PRO A 31 -0.69 2.26 -2.00
C PRO A 31 0.07 0.93 -2.00
N PHE A 32 1.28 0.91 -1.42
CA PHE A 32 2.09 -0.30 -1.21
C PHE A 32 2.37 -1.13 -2.47
N VAL A 33 2.57 -0.50 -3.63
CA VAL A 33 2.94 -1.20 -4.88
C VAL A 33 4.45 -1.12 -5.21
N GLY A 34 5.25 -0.49 -4.35
CA GLY A 34 6.71 -0.48 -4.45
C GLY A 34 7.40 -1.65 -3.73
N MET A 35 8.74 -1.63 -3.69
CA MET A 35 9.53 -2.71 -3.05
C MET A 35 9.15 -2.95 -1.58
N ALA A 36 8.82 -1.89 -0.83
CA ALA A 36 8.38 -2.03 0.56
C ALA A 36 7.04 -2.77 0.67
N GLY A 37 6.13 -2.54 -0.29
CA GLY A 37 4.87 -3.27 -0.40
C GLY A 37 5.06 -4.75 -0.68
N GLU A 38 5.95 -5.11 -1.62
CA GLU A 38 6.30 -6.52 -1.87
C GLU A 38 6.86 -7.22 -0.63
N HIS A 39 7.63 -6.51 0.20
CA HIS A 39 8.12 -7.07 1.47
C HIS A 39 7.00 -7.21 2.49
N LEU A 40 6.09 -6.24 2.58
CA LEU A 40 4.92 -6.30 3.44
C LEU A 40 4.04 -7.50 3.06
N ASP A 41 3.79 -7.74 1.78
CA ASP A 41 3.01 -8.88 1.30
C ASP A 41 3.64 -10.21 1.73
N ARG A 42 4.97 -10.33 1.63
CA ARG A 42 5.71 -11.49 2.14
C ARG A 42 5.57 -11.66 3.65
N MET A 43 5.64 -10.58 4.44
CA MET A 43 5.48 -10.64 5.90
C MET A 43 4.06 -11.03 6.31
N LEU A 44 3.06 -10.54 5.57
CA LEU A 44 1.66 -10.88 5.79
C LEU A 44 1.26 -12.24 5.19
N HIS A 45 2.17 -12.89 4.44
CA HIS A 45 1.94 -14.16 3.74
C HIS A 45 0.78 -14.08 2.73
N ILE A 46 0.69 -12.95 2.01
CA ILE A 46 -0.34 -12.69 0.99
C ILE A 46 0.24 -12.51 -0.42
N ALA A 47 1.56 -12.73 -0.57
CA ALA A 47 2.27 -12.73 -1.85
C ALA A 47 2.03 -14.00 -2.66
#